data_AF-A0A0D9WEY3-F1
#
_entry.id   AF-A0A0D9WEY3-F1
#
_cell.length_a   1.000
_cell.length_b   1.000
_cell.length_c   1.000
_cell.angle_alpha   90.00
_cell.angle_beta   90.00
_cell.angle_gamma   90.00
#
_symmetry.space_group_name_H-M   'P 1'
#
loop_
_entity.id
_entity.type
_entity.pdbx_description
1 polymer ?
#
loop_
_entity_poly.entity_id
_entity_poly.type
_entity_poly.pdbx_seq_one_letter_code
_entity_poly.pdbx_strand_id
1 'polypeptide(L)'
;MELPVADPGPVRAEGLLLQCSFCDSEAMHKLAQFLLPGLAAVCVDSTTGDLFKKPSVVAVDMRKEMVDYVTQRSETFISDALIASEATQDQESDMPEDPFEIISIFMDDFSSTKRNIIGHVSGWLMSDSREDKIDDFVQEMEMTRFWPLDRREAIAEVLLKNVDLKTKYHCPEKYENEERLADHKAQCNFRPVACPNDGCRSKVSVRCMQDHDSACPFKILTCEQNCEKRLMRRDMDRHCVTVCPMRPMKCPFGCDSSFPECNLEQHCSEFLQPHLLKVLKVIHKKGFTDDGFKDHALLLEKYDNDGKLAKSRDVRSLTNVVKNLEVKMKEDNSS
;
A
#
# COMPACT_ATOMS: atom_id res chain seq x y z
N MET A 1 76.81 -8.80 32.27
CA MET A 1 75.43 -8.35 32.54
C MET A 1 74.61 -8.72 31.32
N GLU A 2 73.98 -9.89 31.37
CA GLU A 2 73.01 -10.31 30.35
C GLU A 2 71.66 -9.75 30.75
N LEU A 3 71.01 -9.05 29.82
CA LEU A 3 69.64 -8.55 29.99
C LEU A 3 68.66 -9.71 29.79
N PRO A 4 67.59 -9.82 30.60
CA PRO A 4 66.61 -10.86 30.41
C PRO A 4 65.75 -10.54 29.18
N VAL A 5 65.72 -11.48 28.24
CA VAL A 5 64.77 -11.48 27.11
C VAL A 5 63.38 -11.75 27.69
N ALA A 6 62.48 -10.78 27.52
CA ALA A 6 61.08 -10.95 27.88
C ALA A 6 60.43 -11.98 26.95
N ASP A 7 59.83 -13.00 27.55
CA ASP A 7 59.01 -14.01 26.89
C ASP A 7 57.84 -13.30 26.17
N PRO A 8 57.63 -13.50 24.85
CA PRO A 8 56.44 -12.98 24.20
C PRO A 8 55.25 -13.72 24.79
N GLY A 9 54.45 -13.02 25.60
CA GLY A 9 53.20 -13.55 26.16
C GLY A 9 52.30 -14.13 25.06
N PRO A 10 51.37 -15.02 25.43
CA PRO A 10 50.57 -15.76 24.46
C PRO A 10 49.83 -14.80 23.55
N VAL A 11 50.15 -14.87 22.25
CA VAL A 11 49.40 -14.21 21.18
C VAL A 11 47.96 -14.66 21.33
N ARG A 12 47.10 -13.75 21.81
CA ARG A 12 45.66 -13.95 21.77
C ARG A 12 45.29 -14.07 20.31
N ALA A 13 45.03 -15.29 19.85
CA ALA A 13 44.28 -15.49 18.63
C ALA A 13 42.93 -14.78 18.83
N GLU A 14 42.76 -13.63 18.20
CA GLU A 14 41.45 -13.01 18.03
C GLU A 14 40.62 -14.01 17.23
N GLY A 15 39.90 -14.89 17.94
CA GLY A 15 38.96 -15.80 17.34
C GLY A 15 37.98 -14.99 16.51
N LEU A 16 37.79 -15.38 15.25
CA LEU A 16 36.81 -14.77 14.35
C LEU A 16 35.43 -14.80 15.04
N LEU A 17 34.99 -13.64 15.56
CA LEU A 17 33.69 -13.53 16.18
C LEU A 17 32.61 -13.75 15.11
N LEU A 18 31.67 -14.65 15.39
CA LEU A 18 30.54 -14.96 14.54
C LEU A 18 29.48 -13.87 14.67
N GLN A 19 29.13 -13.21 13.58
CA GLN A 19 28.13 -12.16 13.57
C GLN A 19 26.70 -12.72 13.42
N CYS A 20 25.73 -12.10 14.09
CA CYS A 20 24.33 -12.39 13.85
C CYS A 20 23.92 -11.99 12.43
N SER A 21 23.33 -12.93 11.69
CA SER A 21 22.92 -12.71 10.30
C SER A 21 21.55 -12.04 10.17
N PHE A 22 20.84 -11.75 11.26
CA PHE A 22 19.49 -11.20 11.18
C PHE A 22 19.47 -9.70 10.88
N CYS A 23 18.58 -9.33 9.97
CA CYS A 23 18.23 -7.97 9.63
C CYS A 23 16.72 -7.80 9.56
N ASP A 24 16.29 -6.56 9.42
CA ASP A 24 14.90 -6.21 9.30
C ASP A 24 14.30 -6.82 8.02
N SER A 25 13.37 -7.76 8.21
CA SER A 25 12.80 -8.53 7.11
C SER A 25 11.95 -7.67 6.16
N GLU A 26 11.33 -6.60 6.66
CA GLU A 26 10.51 -5.72 5.83
C GLU A 26 11.39 -4.79 4.99
N ALA A 27 12.45 -4.23 5.59
CA ALA A 27 13.45 -3.46 4.85
C ALA A 27 14.15 -4.32 3.78
N MET A 28 14.56 -5.54 4.14
CA MET A 28 15.15 -6.50 3.19
C MET A 28 14.18 -6.81 2.05
N HIS A 29 12.91 -7.10 2.35
CA HIS A 29 11.91 -7.44 1.34
C HIS A 29 11.63 -6.26 0.39
N LYS A 30 11.46 -5.04 0.93
CA LYS A 30 11.28 -3.84 0.12
C LYS A 30 12.51 -3.58 -0.77
N LEU A 31 13.73 -3.83 -0.28
CA LEU A 31 14.95 -3.69 -1.10
C LEU A 31 14.96 -4.72 -2.23
N ALA A 32 14.60 -5.97 -1.93
CA ALA A 32 14.48 -7.03 -2.92
C ALA A 32 13.43 -6.71 -4.00
N GLN A 33 12.31 -6.07 -3.64
CA GLN A 33 11.31 -5.60 -4.60
C GLN A 33 11.87 -4.51 -5.52
N PHE A 34 12.68 -3.60 -4.99
CA PHE A 34 13.28 -2.49 -5.74
C PHE A 34 14.31 -2.92 -6.80
N LEU A 35 15.04 -4.02 -6.58
CA LEU A 35 16.08 -4.49 -7.50
C LEU A 35 15.56 -4.85 -8.90
N LEU A 36 14.36 -5.41 -9.02
CA LEU A 36 13.85 -5.90 -10.30
C LEU A 36 13.43 -4.76 -11.25
N PRO A 37 12.64 -3.76 -10.83
CA PRO A 37 12.36 -2.58 -11.64
C PRO A 37 13.61 -1.82 -12.04
N GLY A 38 14.60 -1.67 -11.14
CA GLY A 38 15.84 -0.99 -11.49
C GLY A 38 16.65 -1.74 -12.55
N LEU A 39 16.74 -3.08 -12.46
CA LEU A 39 17.35 -3.87 -13.52
C LEU A 39 16.59 -3.71 -14.86
N ALA A 40 15.27 -3.78 -14.83
CA ALA A 40 14.43 -3.61 -16.01
C ALA A 40 14.67 -2.23 -16.66
N ALA A 41 14.75 -1.17 -15.85
CA ALA A 41 15.07 0.18 -16.32
C ALA A 41 16.42 0.22 -17.06
N VAL A 42 17.48 -0.39 -16.52
CA VAL A 42 18.79 -0.43 -17.20
C VAL A 42 18.73 -1.23 -18.50
N CYS A 43 17.99 -2.34 -18.54
CA CYS A 43 17.83 -3.16 -19.75
C CYS A 43 17.06 -2.40 -20.84
N VAL A 44 16.00 -1.67 -20.48
CA VAL A 44 15.21 -0.85 -21.40
C VAL A 44 16.05 0.34 -21.89
N ASP A 45 16.70 1.07 -20.99
CA ASP A 45 17.52 2.24 -21.34
C ASP A 45 18.71 1.85 -22.25
N SER A 46 19.38 0.72 -21.99
CA SER A 46 20.52 0.26 -22.79
C SER A 46 20.17 -0.27 -24.19
N THR A 47 18.91 -0.70 -24.39
CA THR A 47 18.41 -1.19 -25.68
C THR A 47 17.59 -0.15 -26.44
N THR A 48 17.33 1.00 -25.82
CA THR A 48 16.59 2.11 -26.44
C THR A 48 17.31 2.61 -27.69
N GLY A 49 16.59 2.60 -28.82
CA GLY A 49 17.10 3.04 -30.12
C GLY A 49 17.71 1.94 -30.99
N ASP A 50 17.84 0.71 -30.49
CA ASP A 50 18.29 -0.44 -31.28
C ASP A 50 17.10 -1.35 -31.64
N LEU A 51 16.68 -1.34 -32.90
CA LEU A 51 15.53 -2.10 -33.40
C LEU A 51 15.72 -3.63 -33.31
N PHE A 52 16.95 -4.10 -33.11
CA PHE A 52 17.28 -5.53 -33.10
C PHE A 52 17.66 -6.06 -31.71
N LYS A 53 17.81 -5.19 -30.70
CA LYS A 53 18.10 -5.59 -29.32
C LYS A 53 16.88 -5.42 -28.43
N LYS A 54 16.43 -6.54 -27.86
CA LYS A 54 15.37 -6.56 -26.83
C LYS A 54 15.99 -6.51 -25.43
N PRO A 55 15.31 -5.92 -24.44
CA PRO A 55 15.75 -5.93 -23.04
C PRO A 55 16.08 -7.34 -22.51
N SER A 56 15.31 -8.35 -22.94
CA SER A 56 15.53 -9.76 -22.55
C SER A 56 16.90 -10.31 -22.94
N VAL A 57 17.53 -9.80 -24.01
CA VAL A 57 18.83 -10.27 -24.51
C VAL A 57 19.97 -9.79 -23.61
N VAL A 58 19.86 -8.58 -23.05
CA VAL A 58 20.90 -7.98 -22.19
C VAL A 58 20.68 -8.28 -20.71
N ALA A 59 19.50 -8.77 -20.31
CA ALA A 59 19.09 -8.87 -18.91
C ALA A 59 20.00 -9.75 -18.04
N VAL A 60 20.53 -10.86 -18.58
CA VAL A 60 21.41 -11.77 -17.82
C VAL A 60 22.72 -11.08 -17.44
N ASP A 61 23.36 -10.44 -18.42
CA ASP A 61 24.64 -9.74 -18.23
C ASP A 61 24.43 -8.50 -17.37
N MET A 62 23.39 -7.71 -17.66
CA MET A 62 23.08 -6.51 -16.90
C MET A 62 22.76 -6.81 -15.43
N ARG A 63 22.06 -7.92 -15.14
CA ARG A 63 21.83 -8.37 -13.76
C ARG A 63 23.13 -8.65 -13.03
N LYS A 64 24.04 -9.39 -13.67
CA LYS A 64 25.31 -9.74 -13.06
C LYS A 64 26.13 -8.49 -12.78
N GLU A 65 26.31 -7.63 -13.79
CA GLU A 65 27.07 -6.38 -13.66
C GLU A 65 26.47 -5.45 -12.60
N MET A 66 25.14 -5.33 -12.54
CA MET A 66 24.46 -4.51 -11.54
C MET A 66 24.68 -5.04 -10.13
N VAL A 67 24.50 -6.35 -9.92
CA VAL A 67 24.68 -6.97 -8.60
C VAL A 67 26.13 -6.85 -8.14
N ASP A 68 27.09 -7.12 -9.03
CA ASP A 68 28.52 -6.99 -8.73
C ASP A 68 28.87 -5.55 -8.36
N TYR A 69 28.41 -4.57 -9.16
CA TYR A 69 28.66 -3.15 -8.91
C TYR A 69 28.07 -2.66 -7.58
N VAL A 70 26.78 -2.90 -7.36
CA VAL A 70 26.08 -2.40 -6.16
C VAL A 70 26.61 -3.09 -4.89
N THR A 71 26.94 -4.38 -4.98
CA THR A 71 27.56 -5.11 -3.85
C THR A 71 28.93 -4.52 -3.53
N GLN A 72 29.82 -4.38 -4.51
CA GLN A 72 31.15 -3.79 -4.30
C GLN A 72 31.07 -2.37 -3.74
N ARG A 73 30.16 -1.55 -4.24
CA ARG A 73 29.96 -0.17 -3.77
C ARG A 73 29.45 -0.13 -2.33
N SER A 74 28.58 -1.06 -1.96
CA SER A 74 28.06 -1.16 -0.59
C SER A 74 29.14 -1.59 0.41
N GLU A 75 30.07 -2.47 0.04
CA GLU A 75 31.13 -2.97 0.94
C GLU A 75 32.06 -1.85 1.44
N THR A 76 32.32 -0.83 0.62
CA THR A 76 33.18 0.31 1.01
C THR A 76 32.39 1.45 1.65
N PHE A 77 31.06 1.42 1.62
CA PHE A 77 30.21 2.56 1.98
C PHE A 77 30.45 3.08 3.40
N ILE A 78 30.45 2.18 4.39
CA ILE A 78 30.64 2.57 5.80
C ILE A 78 32.04 3.17 6.00
N SER A 79 33.08 2.57 5.42
CA SER A 79 34.44 3.09 5.50
C SER A 79 34.56 4.46 4.83
N ASP A 80 33.99 4.63 3.64
CA ASP A 80 33.98 5.91 2.91
C ASP A 80 33.27 7.00 3.72
N ALA A 81 32.13 6.67 4.33
CA ALA A 81 31.35 7.59 5.16
C ALA A 81 32.11 8.03 6.43
N LEU A 82 32.81 7.11 7.09
CA LEU A 82 33.64 7.43 8.26
C LEU A 82 34.80 8.35 7.87
N ILE A 83 35.51 8.04 6.78
CA ILE A 83 36.61 8.88 6.28
C ILE A 83 36.12 10.29 5.92
N ALA A 84 34.95 10.41 5.27
CA ALA A 84 34.36 11.70 4.93
C ALA A 84 34.03 12.52 6.19
N SER A 85 33.47 11.90 7.22
CA SER A 85 33.14 12.56 8.49
C SER A 85 34.38 13.05 9.26
N GLU A 86 35.48 12.29 9.22
CA GLU A 86 36.75 12.71 9.83
C GLU A 86 37.37 13.90 9.11
N ALA A 87 37.15 14.03 7.79
CA ALA A 87 37.71 15.10 6.98
C ALA A 87 36.98 16.45 7.13
N THR A 88 35.68 16.45 7.42
CA THR A 88 34.86 17.68 7.43
C THR A 88 34.72 18.35 8.81
N GLN A 89 35.10 17.68 9.92
CA GLN A 89 34.88 18.18 11.30
C GLN A 89 33.42 18.54 11.65
N ASP A 90 32.46 18.21 10.78
CA ASP A 90 31.03 18.43 10.99
C ASP A 90 30.38 17.16 11.57
N GLN A 91 29.56 17.33 12.61
CA GLN A 91 28.90 16.22 13.33
C GLN A 91 27.67 15.65 12.60
N GLU A 92 27.23 16.27 11.51
CA GLU A 92 26.13 15.78 10.68
C GLU A 92 26.67 15.48 9.28
N SER A 93 26.79 14.19 8.98
CA SER A 93 27.09 13.69 7.64
C SER A 93 25.90 14.00 6.72
N ASP A 94 26.13 14.70 5.60
CA ASP A 94 25.15 14.90 4.50
C ASP A 94 24.73 13.58 3.81
N MET A 95 25.25 12.44 4.27
CA MET A 95 24.96 11.14 3.67
C MET A 95 23.57 10.64 4.08
N PRO A 96 22.79 10.08 3.13
CA PRO A 96 21.50 9.51 3.43
C PRO A 96 21.61 8.42 4.51
N GLU A 97 20.72 8.45 5.50
CA GLU A 97 20.66 7.41 6.54
C GLU A 97 19.78 6.22 6.15
N ASP A 98 18.92 6.41 5.15
CA ASP A 98 17.98 5.39 4.72
C ASP A 98 18.63 4.43 3.70
N PRO A 99 18.65 3.11 3.96
CA PRO A 99 19.23 2.13 3.05
C PRO A 99 18.64 2.16 1.64
N PHE A 100 17.37 2.53 1.45
CA PHE A 100 16.78 2.59 0.12
C PHE A 100 17.34 3.73 -0.69
N GLU A 101 17.50 4.90 -0.08
CA GLU A 101 18.10 6.07 -0.73
C GLU A 101 19.55 5.77 -1.13
N ILE A 102 20.34 5.17 -0.23
CA ILE A 102 21.73 4.78 -0.50
C ILE A 102 21.82 3.80 -1.67
N ILE A 103 21.02 2.73 -1.64
CA ILE A 103 21.03 1.72 -2.70
C ILE A 103 20.47 2.28 -4.02
N SER A 104 19.48 3.18 -3.98
CA SER A 104 18.99 3.89 -5.17
C SER A 104 20.11 4.69 -5.83
N ILE A 105 20.91 5.42 -5.06
CA ILE A 105 22.07 6.17 -5.59
C ILE A 105 23.04 5.22 -6.30
N PHE A 106 23.36 4.06 -5.69
CA PHE A 106 24.25 3.09 -6.34
C PHE A 106 23.66 2.53 -7.64
N MET A 107 22.35 2.30 -7.67
CA MET A 107 21.66 1.83 -8.87
C MET A 107 21.59 2.89 -9.96
N ASP A 108 21.42 4.17 -9.60
CA ASP A 108 21.44 5.29 -10.53
C ASP A 108 22.84 5.53 -11.09
N ASP A 109 23.88 5.45 -10.26
CA ASP A 109 25.28 5.52 -10.67
C ASP A 109 25.59 4.39 -11.65
N PHE A 110 25.22 3.14 -11.33
CA PHE A 110 25.37 2.02 -12.25
C PHE A 110 24.65 2.28 -13.58
N SER A 111 23.39 2.71 -13.52
CA SER A 111 22.56 3.02 -14.69
C SER A 111 23.23 4.06 -15.59
N SER A 112 23.85 5.08 -15.00
CA SER A 112 24.59 6.11 -15.74
C SER A 112 25.75 5.55 -16.55
N THR A 113 26.45 4.52 -16.04
CA THR A 113 27.55 3.85 -16.76
C THR A 113 27.10 3.05 -17.97
N LYS A 114 25.81 2.70 -18.06
CA LYS A 114 25.21 1.86 -19.11
C LYS A 114 24.42 2.63 -20.14
N ARG A 115 24.15 3.91 -19.89
CA ARG A 115 23.46 4.79 -20.85
C ARG A 115 24.38 5.05 -22.06
N ASN A 116 23.89 4.74 -23.25
CA ASN A 116 24.61 5.04 -24.49
C ASN A 116 24.79 6.57 -24.63
N ILE A 117 26.03 7.02 -24.83
CA ILE A 117 26.44 8.42 -25.05
C ILE A 117 25.75 9.07 -26.29
N ILE A 118 24.99 8.31 -27.09
CA ILE A 118 24.24 8.82 -28.25
C ILE A 118 22.86 9.40 -27.84
N GLY A 119 22.41 9.19 -26.60
CA GLY A 119 21.12 9.66 -26.07
C GLY A 119 21.13 11.05 -25.41
N HIS A 120 22.19 11.86 -25.59
CA HIS A 120 22.32 13.15 -24.90
C HIS A 120 21.29 14.22 -25.28
N VAL A 121 20.41 13.98 -26.26
CA VAL A 121 19.37 14.95 -26.67
C VAL A 121 18.12 14.19 -27.11
N SER A 122 17.15 13.94 -26.20
CA SER A 122 15.68 13.82 -26.48
C SER A 122 14.85 13.02 -25.44
N GLY A 123 15.43 12.46 -24.38
CA GLY A 123 14.74 11.42 -23.59
C GLY A 123 13.92 11.82 -22.36
N TRP A 124 13.94 13.07 -21.90
CA TRP A 124 13.10 13.48 -20.75
C TRP A 124 11.64 13.77 -21.15
N LEU A 125 11.31 13.70 -22.44
CA LEU A 125 10.04 14.19 -23.00
C LEU A 125 9.03 13.09 -23.42
N MET A 126 9.23 11.81 -23.09
CA MET A 126 8.22 10.74 -23.27
C MET A 126 8.25 9.74 -22.10
N SER A 127 8.05 10.25 -20.87
CA SER A 127 8.09 9.48 -19.60
C SER A 127 7.17 8.26 -19.61
N ASP A 128 5.95 8.44 -20.08
CA ASP A 128 4.88 7.45 -19.92
C ASP A 128 5.17 6.19 -20.76
N SER A 129 5.62 6.38 -22.01
CA SER A 129 5.97 5.26 -22.90
C SER A 129 7.20 4.46 -22.46
N ARG A 130 8.07 5.06 -21.63
CA ARG A 130 9.25 4.39 -21.07
C ARG A 130 8.85 3.61 -19.83
N GLU A 131 8.06 4.22 -18.94
CA GLU A 131 7.52 3.56 -17.75
C GLU A 131 6.69 2.35 -18.13
N ASP A 132 5.80 2.46 -19.14
CA ASP A 132 5.04 1.34 -19.67
C ASP A 132 5.95 0.18 -20.14
N LYS A 133 7.06 0.48 -20.83
CA LYS A 133 8.02 -0.55 -21.29
C LYS A 133 8.75 -1.21 -20.13
N ILE A 134 9.05 -0.46 -19.07
CA ILE A 134 9.68 -1.00 -17.87
C ILE A 134 8.69 -1.94 -17.18
N ASP A 135 7.44 -1.52 -16.99
CA ASP A 135 6.41 -2.31 -16.34
C ASP A 135 6.08 -3.59 -17.13
N ASP A 136 5.93 -3.48 -18.46
CA ASP A 136 5.76 -4.62 -19.36
C ASP A 136 6.93 -5.63 -19.20
N PHE A 137 8.16 -5.11 -19.14
CA PHE A 137 9.34 -5.97 -19.01
C PHE A 137 9.49 -6.56 -17.60
N VAL A 138 9.16 -5.82 -16.54
CA VAL A 138 9.08 -6.35 -15.17
C VAL A 138 8.07 -7.49 -15.13
N GLN A 139 6.89 -7.31 -15.73
CA GLN A 139 5.87 -8.35 -15.80
C GLN A 139 6.37 -9.58 -16.57
N GLU A 140 7.07 -9.39 -17.70
CA GLU A 140 7.72 -10.48 -18.43
C GLU A 140 8.73 -11.24 -17.54
N MET A 141 9.58 -10.53 -16.81
CA MET A 141 10.58 -11.12 -15.91
C MET A 141 9.92 -11.91 -14.76
N GLU A 142 8.80 -11.44 -14.23
CA GLU A 142 8.05 -12.13 -13.18
C GLU A 142 7.35 -13.40 -13.71
N MET A 143 6.68 -13.29 -14.87
CA MET A 143 6.02 -14.43 -15.54
C MET A 143 7.01 -15.55 -15.87
N THR A 144 8.21 -15.18 -16.31
CA THR A 144 9.29 -16.12 -16.66
C THR A 144 10.12 -16.57 -15.46
N ARG A 145 9.87 -16.01 -14.26
CA ARG A 145 10.69 -16.22 -13.05
C ARG A 145 12.19 -15.95 -13.29
N PHE A 146 12.49 -14.95 -14.11
CA PHE A 146 13.86 -14.59 -14.49
C PHE A 146 14.75 -14.28 -13.27
N TRP A 147 14.21 -13.54 -12.30
CA TRP A 147 14.88 -13.22 -11.04
C TRP A 147 13.93 -13.40 -9.84
N PRO A 148 13.85 -14.64 -9.32
CA PRO A 148 12.97 -14.97 -8.21
C PRO A 148 13.23 -14.11 -6.97
N LEU A 149 12.17 -13.86 -6.19
CA LEU A 149 12.20 -12.99 -5.01
C LEU A 149 13.22 -13.48 -3.96
N ASP A 150 13.30 -14.79 -3.70
CA ASP A 150 14.25 -15.38 -2.75
C ASP A 150 15.71 -15.07 -3.09
N ARG A 151 16.04 -15.03 -4.39
CA ARG A 151 17.37 -14.63 -4.85
C ARG A 151 17.62 -13.14 -4.70
N ARG A 152 16.58 -12.31 -4.86
CA ARG A 152 16.66 -10.86 -4.62
C ARG A 152 16.81 -10.55 -3.13
N GLU A 153 16.11 -11.28 -2.27
CA GLU A 153 16.21 -11.18 -0.81
C GLU A 153 17.61 -11.50 -0.31
N ALA A 154 18.29 -12.51 -0.86
CA ALA A 154 19.68 -12.82 -0.50
C ALA A 154 20.65 -11.66 -0.80
N ILE A 155 20.46 -10.96 -1.93
CA ILE A 155 21.27 -9.80 -2.29
C ILE A 155 20.90 -8.60 -1.41
N ALA A 156 19.60 -8.35 -1.23
CA ALA A 156 19.10 -7.29 -0.37
C ALA A 156 19.57 -7.43 1.08
N GLU A 157 19.70 -8.66 1.61
CA GLU A 157 20.24 -8.91 2.94
C GLU A 157 21.69 -8.42 3.08
N VAL A 158 22.53 -8.69 2.07
CA VAL A 158 23.92 -8.23 2.04
C VAL A 158 23.98 -6.72 1.93
N LEU A 159 23.26 -6.14 0.97
CA LEU A 159 23.21 -4.70 0.75
C LEU A 159 22.76 -3.94 2.00
N LEU A 160 21.68 -4.40 2.65
CA LEU A 160 21.14 -3.77 3.84
C LEU A 160 22.16 -3.72 4.98
N LYS A 161 22.90 -4.81 5.21
CA LYS A 161 23.94 -4.86 6.25
C LYS A 161 25.12 -3.94 5.94
N ASN A 162 25.50 -3.88 4.67
CA ASN A 162 26.64 -3.09 4.22
C ASN A 162 26.40 -1.57 4.30
N VAL A 163 25.15 -1.12 4.19
CA VAL A 163 24.82 0.32 4.22
C VAL A 163 24.22 0.82 5.54
N ASP A 164 23.91 -0.08 6.48
CA ASP A 164 23.29 0.27 7.75
C ASP A 164 24.31 0.75 8.80
N LEU A 165 24.82 1.96 8.58
CA LEU A 165 25.86 2.62 9.37
C LEU A 165 25.54 2.67 10.88
N LYS A 166 24.28 2.94 11.23
CA LYS A 166 23.82 3.08 12.63
C LYS A 166 23.26 1.78 13.21
N THR A 167 23.36 0.65 12.49
CA THR A 167 22.85 -0.66 12.93
C THR A 167 21.35 -0.63 13.27
N LYS A 168 20.60 0.23 12.57
CA LYS A 168 19.15 0.42 12.76
C LYS A 168 18.34 -0.70 12.13
N TYR A 169 18.88 -1.38 11.12
CA TYR A 169 18.21 -2.38 10.31
C TYR A 169 18.84 -3.77 10.40
N HIS A 170 20.00 -3.95 11.04
CA HIS A 170 20.57 -5.26 11.32
C HIS A 170 21.10 -5.41 12.73
N CYS A 171 21.25 -6.66 13.17
CA CYS A 171 21.79 -6.97 14.48
C CYS A 171 23.33 -6.78 14.52
N PRO A 172 23.88 -5.93 15.40
CA PRO A 172 25.33 -5.70 15.49
C PRO A 172 26.06 -6.77 16.32
N GLU A 173 25.34 -7.64 17.03
CA GLU A 173 25.90 -8.57 18.00
C GLU A 173 26.82 -9.62 17.35
N LYS A 174 27.93 -9.91 18.03
CA LYS A 174 28.94 -10.88 17.62
C LYS A 174 29.28 -11.82 18.79
N TYR A 175 29.55 -13.09 18.48
CA TYR A 175 29.72 -14.16 19.47
C TYR A 175 30.96 -15.01 19.17
N GLU A 176 31.61 -15.52 20.20
CA GLU A 176 32.83 -16.31 20.05
C GLU A 176 32.60 -17.76 19.60
N ASN A 177 31.36 -18.26 19.68
CA ASN A 177 31.02 -19.63 19.31
C ASN A 177 29.57 -19.76 18.82
N GLU A 178 29.27 -20.88 18.15
CA GLU A 178 27.96 -21.15 17.54
C GLU A 178 26.83 -21.33 18.56
N GLU A 179 27.13 -21.88 19.74
CA GLU A 179 26.14 -22.11 20.80
C GLU A 179 25.56 -20.78 21.30
N ARG A 180 26.42 -19.83 21.69
CA ARG A 180 25.99 -18.50 22.13
C ARG A 180 25.29 -17.72 21.02
N LEU A 181 25.74 -17.88 19.77
CA LEU A 181 25.06 -17.28 18.62
C LEU A 181 23.65 -17.86 18.43
N ALA A 182 23.47 -19.17 18.62
CA ALA A 182 22.16 -19.82 18.52
C ALA A 182 21.21 -19.33 19.63
N ASP A 183 21.70 -19.23 20.87
CA ASP A 183 20.94 -18.68 22.00
C ASP A 183 20.49 -17.24 21.75
N HIS A 184 21.39 -16.40 21.22
CA HIS A 184 21.05 -15.05 20.78
C HIS A 184 20.00 -15.07 19.67
N LYS A 185 20.21 -15.87 18.62
CA LYS A 185 19.30 -15.95 17.47
C LYS A 185 17.88 -16.31 17.91
N ALA A 186 17.71 -17.11 18.95
CA ALA A 186 16.39 -17.43 19.49
C ALA A 186 15.64 -16.21 20.07
N GLN A 187 16.36 -15.20 20.55
CA GLN A 187 15.83 -14.04 21.27
C GLN A 187 16.06 -12.71 20.53
N CYS A 188 16.72 -12.74 19.38
CA CYS A 188 17.06 -11.55 18.60
C CYS A 188 15.80 -10.82 18.14
N ASN A 189 15.76 -9.51 18.35
CA ASN A 189 14.65 -8.65 17.91
C ASN A 189 14.54 -8.54 16.37
N PHE A 190 15.63 -8.83 15.65
CA PHE A 190 15.63 -8.91 14.18
C PHE A 190 15.25 -10.29 13.64
N ARG A 191 15.03 -11.29 14.52
CA ARG A 191 14.64 -12.63 14.07
C ARG A 191 13.34 -12.55 13.27
N PRO A 192 13.27 -13.21 12.10
CA PRO A 192 12.04 -13.27 11.32
C PRO A 192 10.98 -14.13 12.02
N VAL A 193 9.74 -13.63 12.03
CA VAL A 193 8.54 -14.32 12.53
C VAL A 193 7.41 -14.17 11.51
N ALA A 194 6.57 -15.19 11.39
CA ALA A 194 5.40 -15.13 10.51
C ALA A 194 4.31 -14.27 11.14
N CYS A 195 3.60 -13.51 10.31
CA CYS A 195 2.41 -12.78 10.75
C CYS A 195 1.34 -13.76 11.28
N PRO A 196 0.71 -13.48 12.45
CA PRO A 196 -0.32 -14.35 13.01
C PRO A 196 -1.70 -14.17 12.34
N ASN A 197 -1.90 -13.14 11.52
CA ASN A 197 -3.17 -12.87 10.86
C ASN A 197 -3.42 -13.89 9.74
N ASP A 198 -4.58 -14.56 9.78
CA ASP A 198 -4.93 -15.60 8.82
C ASP A 198 -4.94 -15.07 7.37
N GLY A 199 -4.30 -15.82 6.47
CA GLY A 199 -4.09 -15.42 5.08
C GLY A 199 -2.89 -14.51 4.81
N CYS A 200 -2.28 -13.88 5.84
CA CYS A 200 -1.04 -13.14 5.67
C CYS A 200 0.15 -14.09 5.58
N ARG A 201 0.96 -13.99 4.53
CA ARG A 201 2.17 -14.82 4.32
C ARG A 201 3.48 -14.07 4.60
N SER A 202 3.39 -12.84 5.09
CA SER A 202 4.55 -12.01 5.37
C SER A 202 5.37 -12.57 6.53
N LYS A 203 6.69 -12.50 6.38
CA LYS A 203 7.65 -12.68 7.48
C LYS A 203 8.21 -11.32 7.84
N VAL A 204 8.12 -10.95 9.11
CA VAL A 204 8.59 -9.65 9.63
C VAL A 204 9.54 -9.88 10.79
N SER A 205 10.42 -8.93 11.07
CA SER A 205 11.26 -8.98 12.27
C SER A 205 10.37 -8.84 13.52
N VAL A 206 10.77 -9.45 14.65
CA VAL A 206 10.03 -9.33 15.92
C VAL A 206 9.77 -7.86 16.28
N ARG A 207 10.77 -6.99 16.10
CA ARG A 207 10.65 -5.54 16.36
C ARG A 207 9.60 -4.84 15.51
N CYS A 208 9.37 -5.27 14.27
CA CYS A 208 8.45 -4.63 13.33
C CYS A 208 7.06 -5.31 13.29
N MET A 209 6.85 -6.36 14.09
CA MET A 209 5.56 -7.07 14.12
C MET A 209 4.40 -6.16 14.52
N GLN A 210 4.62 -5.23 15.47
CA GLN A 210 3.57 -4.30 15.89
C GLN A 210 3.18 -3.33 14.76
N ASP A 211 4.18 -2.77 14.07
CA ASP A 211 3.96 -1.85 12.95
C ASP A 211 3.27 -2.59 11.80
N HIS A 212 3.74 -3.79 11.46
CA HIS A 212 3.10 -4.67 10.48
C HIS A 212 1.64 -4.97 10.85
N ASP A 213 1.36 -5.40 12.07
CA ASP A 213 0.00 -5.73 12.50
C ASP A 213 -0.93 -4.50 12.47
N SER A 214 -0.39 -3.30 12.70
CA SER A 214 -1.15 -2.06 12.57
C SER A 214 -1.59 -1.79 11.13
N ALA A 215 -0.78 -2.17 10.13
CA ALA A 215 -1.05 -1.97 8.70
C ALA A 215 -1.54 -3.24 7.97
N CYS A 216 -1.57 -4.40 8.63
CA CYS A 216 -1.75 -5.68 7.97
C CYS A 216 -3.09 -5.76 7.19
N PRO A 217 -3.07 -6.03 5.87
CA PRO A 217 -4.29 -6.06 5.05
C PRO A 217 -5.25 -7.21 5.40
N PHE A 218 -4.73 -8.25 6.04
CA PHE A 218 -5.48 -9.44 6.46
C PHE A 218 -6.02 -9.36 7.89
N LYS A 219 -5.64 -8.33 8.64
CA LYS A 219 -6.14 -8.16 10.01
C LYS A 219 -7.64 -7.95 9.99
N ILE A 220 -8.35 -8.71 10.82
CA ILE A 220 -9.80 -8.64 10.96
C ILE A 220 -10.17 -7.51 11.91
N LEU A 221 -10.84 -6.50 11.37
CA LEU A 221 -11.28 -5.30 12.08
C LEU A 221 -12.80 -5.22 12.11
N THR A 222 -13.34 -4.50 13.08
CA THR A 222 -14.74 -4.08 13.08
C THR A 222 -14.96 -3.04 11.98
N CYS A 223 -16.16 -3.03 11.39
CA CYS A 223 -16.51 -2.03 10.37
C CYS A 223 -16.30 -0.60 10.88
N GLU A 224 -15.64 0.24 10.07
CA GLU A 224 -15.36 1.65 10.39
C GLU A 224 -16.64 2.51 10.49
N GLN A 225 -17.71 2.09 9.82
CA GLN A 225 -19.04 2.69 9.93
C GLN A 225 -19.85 2.12 11.10
N ASN A 226 -19.21 1.33 11.98
CA ASN A 226 -19.80 0.71 13.17
C ASN A 226 -21.02 -0.18 12.89
N CYS A 227 -21.06 -0.86 11.74
CA CYS A 227 -21.96 -1.99 11.58
C CYS A 227 -21.41 -3.23 12.31
N GLU A 228 -22.23 -4.26 12.48
CA GLU A 228 -21.88 -5.48 13.25
C GLU A 228 -20.84 -6.39 12.57
N LYS A 229 -20.44 -6.09 11.33
CA LYS A 229 -19.53 -6.95 10.57
C LYS A 229 -18.07 -6.76 11.01
N ARG A 230 -17.35 -7.89 11.02
CA ARG A 230 -15.89 -7.95 11.13
C ARG A 230 -15.30 -8.44 9.81
N LEU A 231 -14.35 -7.70 9.26
CA LEU A 231 -13.82 -7.91 7.91
C LEU A 231 -12.31 -7.72 7.89
N MET A 232 -11.64 -8.33 6.91
CA MET A 232 -10.23 -8.02 6.65
C MET A 232 -10.09 -6.55 6.27
N ARG A 233 -9.02 -5.89 6.73
CA ARG A 233 -8.72 -4.48 6.41
C ARG A 233 -8.85 -4.17 4.92
N ARG A 234 -8.29 -5.04 4.05
CA ARG A 234 -8.36 -4.87 2.57
C ARG A 234 -9.78 -4.86 1.99
N ASP A 235 -10.74 -5.45 2.69
CA ASP A 235 -12.13 -5.57 2.24
C ASP A 235 -13.04 -4.48 2.83
N MET A 236 -12.51 -3.64 3.74
CA MET A 236 -13.24 -2.62 4.49
C MET A 236 -13.85 -1.56 3.56
N ASP A 237 -13.03 -0.94 2.71
CA ASP A 237 -13.48 0.15 1.83
C ASP A 237 -14.60 -0.31 0.90
N ARG A 238 -14.40 -1.47 0.25
CA ARG A 238 -15.39 -2.06 -0.63
C ARG A 238 -16.69 -2.31 0.12
N HIS A 239 -16.64 -2.87 1.33
CA HIS A 239 -17.82 -3.08 2.16
C HIS A 239 -18.54 -1.76 2.47
N CYS A 240 -17.81 -0.78 3.01
CA CYS A 240 -18.29 0.54 3.41
C CYS A 240 -18.99 1.30 2.27
N VAL A 241 -18.54 1.11 1.02
CA VAL A 241 -19.09 1.81 -0.16
C VAL A 241 -20.21 1.04 -0.87
N THR A 242 -20.28 -0.29 -0.75
CA THR A 242 -21.19 -1.09 -1.58
C THR A 242 -22.35 -1.72 -0.82
N VAL A 243 -22.07 -2.37 0.32
CA VAL A 243 -23.02 -3.27 0.99
C VAL A 243 -23.16 -3.03 2.48
N CYS A 244 -22.50 -2.00 3.00
CA CYS A 244 -22.63 -1.64 4.41
C CYS A 244 -24.01 -1.03 4.68
N PRO A 245 -24.78 -1.55 5.64
CA PRO A 245 -26.06 -0.94 6.01
C PRO A 245 -25.90 0.47 6.60
N MET A 246 -24.71 0.78 7.14
CA MET A 246 -24.38 2.09 7.70
C MET A 246 -23.87 3.09 6.65
N ARG A 247 -23.81 2.69 5.38
CA ARG A 247 -23.32 3.53 4.29
C ARG A 247 -24.15 4.82 4.21
N PRO A 248 -23.50 5.99 4.13
CA PRO A 248 -24.21 7.25 3.92
C PRO A 248 -24.95 7.25 2.59
N MET A 249 -26.25 7.57 2.62
CA MET A 249 -27.06 7.75 1.43
C MET A 249 -27.77 9.10 1.44
N LYS A 250 -28.01 9.61 0.22
CA LYS A 250 -28.89 10.77 0.03
C LYS A 250 -30.33 10.29 -0.10
N CYS A 251 -31.26 11.10 0.39
CA CYS A 251 -32.68 10.84 0.21
C CYS A 251 -33.04 10.76 -1.29
N PRO A 252 -33.71 9.69 -1.77
CA PRO A 252 -34.15 9.55 -3.17
C PRO A 252 -35.10 10.65 -3.65
N PHE A 253 -35.76 11.36 -2.72
CA PHE A 253 -36.62 12.51 -2.99
C PHE A 253 -35.85 13.85 -3.02
N GLY A 254 -34.51 13.82 -2.95
CA GLY A 254 -33.66 15.00 -3.04
C GLY A 254 -33.74 15.93 -1.83
N CYS A 255 -33.79 15.38 -0.61
CA CYS A 255 -33.59 16.15 0.61
C CYS A 255 -32.10 16.42 0.85
N ASP A 256 -31.78 17.49 1.59
CA ASP A 256 -30.39 17.87 1.91
C ASP A 256 -29.75 17.00 3.01
N SER A 257 -30.51 16.09 3.60
CA SER A 257 -30.05 15.17 4.65
C SER A 257 -29.22 14.01 4.09
N SER A 258 -28.12 13.69 4.78
CA SER A 258 -27.35 12.46 4.62
C SER A 258 -27.55 11.57 5.85
N PHE A 259 -27.86 10.29 5.64
CA PHE A 259 -28.13 9.34 6.73
C PHE A 259 -27.71 7.92 6.34
N PRO A 260 -27.55 6.99 7.32
CA PRO A 260 -27.24 5.59 7.03
C PRO A 260 -28.32 4.89 6.20
N GLU A 261 -27.93 4.03 5.26
CA GLU A 261 -28.86 3.32 4.37
C GLU A 261 -29.97 2.57 5.12
N CYS A 262 -29.65 1.95 6.26
CA CYS A 262 -30.61 1.28 7.12
C CYS A 262 -31.73 2.19 7.67
N ASN A 263 -31.51 3.51 7.73
CA ASN A 263 -32.47 4.48 8.26
C ASN A 263 -33.39 5.07 7.17
N LEU A 264 -33.28 4.61 5.91
CA LEU A 264 -34.10 5.12 4.81
C LEU A 264 -35.60 5.01 5.08
N GLU A 265 -36.04 3.88 5.62
CA GLU A 265 -37.46 3.66 5.90
C GLU A 265 -37.98 4.63 6.98
N GLN A 266 -37.21 4.81 8.05
CA GLN A 266 -37.53 5.77 9.09
C GLN A 266 -37.58 7.20 8.53
N HIS A 267 -36.59 7.61 7.72
CA HIS A 267 -36.57 8.91 7.07
C HIS A 267 -37.78 9.13 6.15
N CYS A 268 -38.12 8.15 5.31
CA CYS A 268 -39.29 8.25 4.42
C CYS A 268 -40.61 8.39 5.20
N SER A 269 -40.73 7.71 6.35
CA SER A 269 -41.91 7.85 7.20
C SER A 269 -41.96 9.21 7.92
N GLU A 270 -40.84 9.70 8.46
CA GLU A 270 -40.79 10.97 9.20
C GLU A 270 -40.95 12.20 8.29
N PHE A 271 -40.47 12.12 7.04
CA PHE A 271 -40.46 13.23 6.08
C PHE A 271 -41.44 13.01 4.91
N LEU A 272 -42.50 12.22 5.12
CA LEU A 272 -43.48 11.87 4.10
C LEU A 272 -44.12 13.11 3.45
N GLN A 273 -44.58 14.07 4.25
CA GLN A 273 -45.24 15.30 3.75
C GLN A 273 -44.36 16.08 2.75
N PRO A 274 -43.10 16.44 3.07
CA PRO A 274 -42.16 17.00 2.10
C PRO A 274 -41.96 16.16 0.83
N HIS A 275 -41.90 14.83 0.95
CA HIS A 275 -41.75 13.92 -0.20
C HIS A 275 -42.98 13.95 -1.10
N LEU A 276 -44.19 13.91 -0.52
CA LEU A 276 -45.46 14.03 -1.23
C LEU A 276 -45.58 15.35 -1.98
N LEU A 277 -45.28 16.47 -1.33
CA LEU A 277 -45.33 17.78 -1.97
C LEU A 277 -44.45 17.86 -3.21
N LYS A 278 -43.22 17.31 -3.13
CA LYS A 278 -42.32 17.24 -4.29
C LYS A 278 -42.91 16.40 -5.42
N VAL A 279 -43.47 15.24 -5.11
CA VAL A 279 -44.10 14.35 -6.11
C VAL A 279 -45.34 15.00 -6.72
N LEU A 280 -46.21 15.60 -5.92
CA LEU A 280 -47.42 16.28 -6.39
C LEU A 280 -47.09 17.46 -7.30
N LYS A 281 -46.07 18.26 -6.98
CA LYS A 281 -45.59 19.35 -7.85
C LYS A 281 -45.09 18.82 -9.20
N VAL A 282 -44.54 17.61 -9.24
CA VAL A 282 -44.12 16.95 -10.49
C VAL A 282 -45.30 16.42 -11.29
N ILE A 283 -46.29 15.79 -10.63
CA ILE A 283 -47.49 15.23 -11.27
C ILE A 283 -48.41 16.35 -11.80
N HIS A 284 -48.67 17.38 -10.97
CA HIS A 284 -49.67 18.43 -11.21
C HIS A 284 -49.03 19.81 -11.41
N LYS A 285 -48.10 19.94 -12.37
CA LYS A 285 -47.24 21.12 -12.60
C LYS A 285 -47.93 22.50 -12.63
N LYS A 286 -49.24 22.58 -12.89
CA LYS A 286 -50.04 23.82 -12.91
C LYS A 286 -51.40 23.67 -12.22
N GLY A 287 -51.61 22.60 -11.47
CA GLY A 287 -52.94 22.22 -10.97
C GLY A 287 -53.35 22.89 -9.67
N PHE A 288 -52.39 23.34 -8.85
CA PHE A 288 -52.64 23.79 -7.48
C PHE A 288 -51.76 25.00 -7.10
N THR A 289 -52.24 25.78 -6.12
CA THR A 289 -51.41 26.71 -5.33
C THR A 289 -50.57 25.93 -4.32
N ASP A 290 -49.57 26.56 -3.71
CA ASP A 290 -48.73 25.89 -2.70
C ASP A 290 -49.53 25.35 -1.50
N ASP A 291 -50.58 26.05 -1.07
CA ASP A 291 -51.48 25.55 -0.01
C ASP A 291 -52.41 24.44 -0.54
N GLY A 292 -52.88 24.54 -1.79
CA GLY A 292 -53.65 23.48 -2.44
C GLY A 292 -52.87 22.16 -2.55
N PHE A 293 -51.55 22.21 -2.73
CA PHE A 293 -50.70 21.02 -2.68
C PHE A 293 -50.63 20.38 -1.29
N LYS A 294 -50.59 21.19 -0.21
CA LYS A 294 -50.58 20.69 1.17
C LYS A 294 -51.90 20.05 1.53
N ASP A 295 -53.02 20.68 1.17
CA ASP A 295 -54.35 20.15 1.44
C ASP A 295 -54.57 18.82 0.72
N HIS A 296 -54.12 18.71 -0.53
CA HIS A 296 -54.19 17.47 -1.29
C HIS A 296 -53.29 16.38 -0.72
N ALA A 297 -52.08 16.71 -0.24
CA ALA A 297 -51.20 15.75 0.44
C ALA A 297 -51.85 15.20 1.72
N LEU A 298 -52.45 16.06 2.55
CA LEU A 298 -53.20 15.65 3.75
C LEU A 298 -54.41 14.76 3.42
N LEU A 299 -55.10 15.03 2.32
CA LEU A 299 -56.22 14.22 1.88
C LEU A 299 -55.77 12.81 1.44
N LEU A 300 -54.66 12.73 0.70
CA LEU A 300 -54.06 11.45 0.30
C LEU A 300 -53.63 10.61 1.50
N GLU A 301 -53.03 11.23 2.53
CA GLU A 301 -52.66 10.53 3.76
C GLU A 301 -53.88 9.98 4.50
N LYS A 302 -55.01 10.70 4.52
CA LYS A 302 -56.26 10.20 5.12
C LYS A 302 -56.86 9.03 4.36
N TYR A 303 -56.68 8.98 3.04
CA TYR A 303 -57.20 7.90 2.19
C TYR A 303 -56.27 6.66 2.16
N ASP A 304 -55.02 6.80 2.59
CA ASP A 304 -54.03 5.72 2.61
C ASP A 304 -54.17 4.80 3.83
N ASN A 305 -55.23 3.98 3.82
CA ASN A 305 -55.52 3.05 4.91
C ASN A 305 -54.42 1.98 5.14
N ASP A 306 -53.58 1.69 4.14
CA ASP A 306 -52.55 0.64 4.19
C ASP A 306 -51.14 1.17 4.57
N GLY A 307 -51.00 2.49 4.72
CA GLY A 307 -49.73 3.17 4.94
C GLY A 307 -48.72 2.97 3.79
N LYS A 308 -49.21 2.85 2.55
CA LYS A 308 -48.37 2.62 1.35
C LYS A 308 -47.56 3.86 0.97
N LEU A 309 -48.04 5.05 1.30
CA LEU A 309 -47.33 6.31 1.07
C LEU A 309 -46.03 6.35 1.90
N ALA A 310 -46.11 6.09 3.21
CA ALA A 310 -44.94 6.07 4.11
C ALA A 310 -43.91 4.96 3.77
N LYS A 311 -44.37 3.83 3.22
CA LYS A 311 -43.50 2.70 2.81
C LYS A 311 -42.78 2.93 1.49
N SER A 312 -43.10 3.99 0.75
CA SER A 312 -42.51 4.26 -0.56
C SER A 312 -41.11 4.84 -0.41
N ARG A 313 -40.10 4.11 -0.92
CA ARG A 313 -38.68 4.46 -0.73
C ARG A 313 -38.07 5.27 -1.88
N ASP A 314 -38.82 5.48 -2.96
CA ASP A 314 -38.36 6.21 -4.14
C ASP A 314 -39.51 6.96 -4.83
N VAL A 315 -39.15 7.92 -5.68
CA VAL A 315 -40.08 8.81 -6.39
C VAL A 315 -41.07 8.02 -7.25
N ARG A 316 -40.63 6.94 -7.92
CA ARG A 316 -41.48 6.15 -8.82
C ARG A 316 -42.52 5.39 -8.03
N SER A 317 -42.11 4.72 -6.96
CA SER A 317 -43.01 4.01 -6.05
C SER A 317 -44.05 4.96 -5.46
N LEU A 318 -43.63 6.11 -4.92
CA LEU A 318 -44.56 7.09 -4.33
C LEU A 318 -45.53 7.65 -5.38
N THR A 319 -45.04 7.97 -6.57
CA THR A 319 -45.88 8.45 -7.69
C THR A 319 -46.98 7.45 -8.06
N ASN A 320 -46.65 6.15 -8.09
CA ASN A 320 -47.63 5.11 -8.41
C ASN A 320 -48.70 5.00 -7.31
N VAL A 321 -48.31 5.05 -6.03
CA VAL A 321 -49.26 5.02 -4.91
C VAL A 321 -50.19 6.23 -4.96
N VAL A 322 -49.65 7.44 -5.15
CA VAL A 322 -50.44 8.68 -5.28
C VAL A 322 -51.47 8.56 -6.40
N LYS A 323 -51.08 8.15 -7.61
CA LYS A 323 -52.00 7.99 -8.74
C LYS A 323 -53.11 6.97 -8.46
N ASN A 324 -52.77 5.85 -7.83
CA ASN A 324 -53.75 4.82 -7.50
C ASN A 324 -54.77 5.32 -6.47
N LEU A 325 -54.33 6.09 -5.46
CA LEU A 325 -55.22 6.73 -4.49
C LEU A 325 -56.13 7.76 -5.16
N GLU A 326 -55.59 8.61 -6.04
CA GLU A 326 -56.38 9.60 -6.78
C GLU A 326 -57.45 8.97 -7.69
N VAL A 327 -57.17 7.80 -8.28
CA VAL A 327 -58.18 7.05 -9.06
C VAL A 327 -59.29 6.55 -8.17
N LYS A 328 -58.95 5.89 -7.05
CA LYS A 328 -59.95 5.40 -6.08
C LYS A 328 -60.84 6.51 -5.56
N MET A 329 -60.26 7.65 -5.19
CA MET A 329 -61.01 8.82 -4.74
C MET A 329 -61.99 9.35 -5.79
N LYS A 330 -61.68 9.23 -7.10
CA LYS A 330 -62.60 9.61 -8.17
C LYS A 330 -63.74 8.61 -8.33
N GLU A 331 -63.46 7.32 -8.20
CA GLU A 331 -64.46 6.24 -8.27
C GLU A 331 -65.46 6.33 -7.10
N ASP A 332 -64.95 6.58 -5.89
CA ASP A 332 -65.76 6.72 -4.66
C ASP A 332 -66.62 8.00 -4.69
N ASN A 333 -66.12 9.09 -5.30
CA ASN A 333 -66.90 10.33 -5.47
C ASN A 333 -67.91 10.28 -6.64
N SER A 334 -67.83 9.27 -7.51
CA SER A 334 -68.73 9.08 -8.66
C SER A 334 -69.83 8.04 -8.43
N SER A 335 -69.83 7.38 -7.26
CA SER A 335 -70.77 6.34 -6.83
C SER A 335 -71.82 6.89 -5.85
#